data_AF-A0AA39DMX6-F1
#
_entry.id   AF-A0AA39DMX6-F1
#
_cell.length_a   1.000
_cell.length_b   1.000
_cell.length_c   1.000
_cell.angle_alpha   90.00
_cell.angle_beta   90.00
_cell.angle_gamma   90.00
#
_symmetry.space_group_name_H-M   'P 1'
#
loop_
_entity.id
_entity.type
_entity.pdbx_description
1 polymer ?
#
loop_
_entity_poly.entity_id
_entity_poly.type
_entity_poly.pdbx_seq_one_letter_code
_entity_poly.pdbx_strand_id
1 'polypeptide(L)'
;MRISCVRTVVEECTHFFNLNGHEKNLSSFPIKRPTWVHVQDNGWDCGVHVINHMRRFDFMNSSSTPSRWDSTLIRHKLAIELLLDDENSEKAIILDNVHNHTKIKRRRV
;
A
#
# COMPACT_ATOMS: atom_id res chain seq x y z
N MET A 1 -1.74 10.88 16.41
CA MET A 1 -0.61 9.93 16.38
C MET A 1 0.29 10.25 17.56
N ARG A 2 0.51 9.30 18.49
CA ARG A 2 1.37 9.56 19.65
C ARG A 2 2.83 9.59 19.17
N ILE A 3 3.53 10.70 19.45
CA ILE A 3 4.94 10.90 19.07
C ILE A 3 5.83 9.74 19.54
N SER A 4 5.50 9.12 20.67
CA SER A 4 6.19 7.95 21.22
C SER A 4 6.24 6.77 20.24
N CYS A 5 5.16 6.47 19.52
CA CYS A 5 5.12 5.34 18.59
C CYS A 5 6.01 5.56 17.36
N VAL A 6 6.05 6.80 16.85
CA VAL A 6 6.90 7.16 15.71
C VAL A 6 8.37 7.09 16.10
N ARG A 7 8.72 7.56 17.30
CA ARG A 7 10.08 7.50 17.81
C ARG A 7 10.57 6.05 17.95
N THR A 8 9.75 5.15 18.49
CA THR A 8 10.09 3.72 18.58
C THR A 8 10.36 3.10 17.21
N VAL A 9 9.51 3.37 16.20
CA VAL A 9 9.75 2.86 14.84
C VAL A 9 11.06 3.41 14.26
N VAL A 10 11.40 4.67 14.52
CA VAL A 10 12.68 5.25 14.06
C VAL A 10 13.88 4.62 14.77
N GLU A 11 13.78 4.36 16.07
CA GLU A 11 14.81 3.66 16.84
C GLU A 11 15.02 2.23 16.30
N GLU A 12 13.93 1.51 16.00
CA GLU A 12 13.97 0.19 15.36
C GLU A 12 14.63 0.24 13.98
N CYS A 13 14.27 1.21 13.13
CA CYS A 13 14.94 1.42 11.85
C CYS A 13 16.44 1.69 12.02
N THR A 14 16.83 2.48 13.03
CA THR A 14 18.25 2.76 13.34
C THR A 14 19.01 1.50 13.66
N HIS A 15 18.44 0.67 14.54
CA HIS A 15 19.04 -0.59 14.89
C HIS A 15 19.21 -1.49 13.67
N PHE A 16 18.16 -1.61 12.85
CA PHE A 16 18.20 -2.40 11.62
C PHE A 16 19.28 -1.92 10.64
N PHE A 17 19.38 -0.61 10.37
CA PHE A 17 20.41 -0.09 9.46
C PHE A 17 21.83 -0.35 9.97
N ASN A 18 22.07 -0.13 11.26
CA ASN A 18 23.37 -0.37 11.87
C ASN A 18 23.76 -1.86 11.80
N LEU A 19 22.83 -2.78 12.03
CA LEU A 19 23.06 -4.23 11.88
C LEU A 19 23.45 -4.64 10.45
N ASN A 20 23.00 -3.90 9.45
CA ASN A 20 23.28 -4.16 8.04
C ASN A 20 24.51 -3.38 7.51
N GLY A 21 25.37 -2.86 8.40
CA GLY A 21 26.58 -2.13 8.02
C GLY A 21 26.34 -0.76 7.40
N HIS A 22 25.10 -0.26 7.47
CA HIS A 22 24.78 1.11 7.11
C HIS A 22 24.92 1.97 8.37
N GLU A 23 26.12 2.50 8.63
CA GLU A 23 26.35 3.53 9.64
C GLU A 23 25.61 4.82 9.25
N LYS A 24 24.29 4.84 9.49
CA LYS A 24 23.47 6.02 9.33
C LYS A 24 23.17 6.57 10.71
N ASN A 25 23.83 7.67 11.03
CA ASN A 25 23.47 8.45 12.20
C ASN A 25 22.09 9.09 11.98
N LEU A 26 21.01 8.42 12.40
CA LEU A 26 19.64 8.93 12.22
C LEU A 26 19.36 10.22 13.01
N SER A 27 20.22 10.61 13.97
CA SER A 27 20.13 11.92 14.62
C SER A 27 20.42 13.09 13.67
N SER A 28 21.08 12.84 12.53
CA SER A 28 21.27 13.84 11.47
C SER A 28 20.10 13.90 10.48
N PHE A 29 19.16 12.96 10.54
CA PHE A 29 17.99 12.92 9.67
C PHE A 29 16.79 13.57 10.36
N PRO A 30 16.27 14.70 9.86
CA PRO A 30 15.13 15.34 10.48
C PRO A 30 13.88 14.46 10.35
N ILE A 31 13.36 13.95 11.48
CA ILE A 31 12.06 13.27 11.52
C ILE A 31 10.98 14.33 11.38
N LYS A 32 10.54 14.55 10.14
CA LYS A 32 9.46 15.49 9.83
C LYS A 32 8.29 14.74 9.23
N ARG A 33 7.08 15.13 9.64
CA ARG A 33 5.87 14.71 8.96
C ARG A 33 5.84 15.40 7.58
N PRO A 34 5.76 14.67 6.46
CA PRO A 34 5.61 15.30 5.16
C PRO A 34 4.25 16.01 5.08
N THR A 35 4.25 17.24 4.57
CA THR A 35 3.04 18.06 4.39
C THR A 35 2.30 17.74 3.10
N TRP A 36 2.99 17.11 2.14
CA TRP A 36 2.46 16.73 0.84
C TRP A 36 1.76 15.36 0.85
N VAL A 37 1.90 14.58 1.94
CA VAL A 37 1.21 13.28 2.07
C VAL A 37 -0.21 13.52 2.54
N HIS A 38 -1.16 13.23 1.65
CA HIS A 38 -2.58 13.26 1.99
C HIS A 38 -2.90 12.23 3.08
N VAL A 39 -3.56 12.69 4.13
CA VAL A 39 -4.06 11.85 5.22
C VAL A 39 -5.39 11.24 4.78
N GLN A 40 -5.67 9.99 5.13
CA GLN A 40 -7.00 9.43 4.88
C GLN A 40 -8.08 10.20 5.65
N ASP A 41 -9.26 10.35 5.04
CA ASP A 41 -10.42 11.01 5.67
C ASP A 41 -11.34 10.02 6.41
N ASN A 42 -11.08 8.72 6.28
CA ASN A 42 -11.88 7.64 6.87
C ASN A 42 -11.03 6.68 7.73
N GLY A 43 -11.64 5.66 8.34
CA GLY A 43 -10.98 4.73 9.26
C GLY A 43 -10.39 3.45 8.63
N TRP A 44 -10.59 3.20 7.33
CA TRP A 44 -10.34 1.89 6.71
C TRP A 44 -9.39 1.92 5.50
N ASP A 45 -9.02 3.11 5.01
CA ASP A 45 -8.14 3.26 3.83
C ASP A 45 -6.64 3.25 4.17
N CYS A 46 -6.24 2.99 5.43
CA CYS A 46 -4.86 3.11 5.87
C CYS A 46 -3.86 2.30 5.06
N GLY A 47 -4.15 1.03 4.78
CA GLY A 47 -3.26 0.18 3.96
C GLY A 47 -3.07 0.70 2.54
N VAL A 48 -4.14 1.23 1.93
CA VAL A 48 -4.13 1.78 0.57
C VAL A 48 -3.32 3.08 0.50
N HIS A 49 -3.39 3.93 1.54
CA HIS A 49 -2.53 5.11 1.66
C HIS A 49 -1.05 4.74 1.85
N VAL A 50 -0.74 3.69 2.61
CA VAL A 50 0.65 3.21 2.78
C VAL A 50 1.22 2.67 1.48
N ILE A 51 0.51 1.77 0.79
CA ILE A 51 0.93 1.22 -0.52
C ILE A 51 1.18 2.34 -1.52
N ASN A 52 0.29 3.34 -1.54
CA ASN A 52 0.46 4.51 -2.38
C ASN A 52 1.72 5.28 -2.07
N HIS A 53 1.97 5.57 -0.79
CA HIS A 53 3.13 6.32 -0.37
C HIS A 53 4.40 5.64 -0.84
N MET A 54 4.49 4.30 -0.70
CA MET A 54 5.62 3.51 -1.18
C MET A 54 5.75 3.60 -2.72
N ARG A 55 4.66 3.37 -3.47
CA ARG A 55 4.67 3.50 -4.94
C ARG A 55 5.05 4.91 -5.41
N ARG A 56 4.58 5.96 -4.72
CA ARG A 56 4.91 7.36 -5.04
C ARG A 56 6.34 7.72 -4.70
N PHE A 57 6.92 7.11 -3.67
CA PHE A 57 8.32 7.32 -3.34
C PHE A 57 9.21 6.87 -4.49
N ASP A 58 8.88 5.74 -5.13
CA ASP A 58 9.55 5.28 -6.36
C ASP A 58 9.36 6.24 -7.54
N PHE A 59 8.21 6.95 -7.59
CA PHE A 59 7.83 7.90 -8.63
C PHE A 59 8.19 9.37 -8.36
N MET A 60 8.64 9.76 -7.16
CA MET A 60 8.96 11.16 -6.82
C MET A 60 10.19 11.71 -7.57
N ASN A 61 10.84 10.89 -8.41
CA ASN A 61 11.73 11.34 -9.48
C ASN A 61 11.00 11.91 -10.71
N SER A 62 9.66 11.90 -10.73
CA SER A 62 8.83 12.41 -11.83
C SER A 62 7.89 13.51 -11.32
N SER A 63 7.90 14.65 -12.00
CA SER A 63 7.20 15.91 -11.67
C SER A 63 5.67 15.84 -11.80
N SER A 64 5.06 14.67 -11.62
CA SER A 64 3.64 14.47 -11.89
C SER A 64 2.79 14.90 -10.68
N THR A 65 1.88 15.85 -10.93
CA THR A 65 0.86 16.24 -9.97
C THR A 65 -0.03 15.04 -9.61
N PRO A 66 -0.26 14.77 -8.33
CA PRO A 66 -1.20 13.75 -7.89
C PRO A 66 -2.59 13.92 -8.52
N SER A 67 -2.99 13.00 -9.40
CA SER A 67 -4.39 12.90 -9.79
C SER A 67 -5.25 12.54 -8.57
N ARG A 68 -6.51 12.96 -8.61
CA ARG A 68 -7.51 12.70 -7.57
C ARG A 68 -7.56 11.19 -7.28
N TRP A 69 -7.43 10.86 -6.00
CA TRP A 69 -7.31 9.50 -5.48
C TRP A 69 -8.69 8.85 -5.29
N ASP A 70 -8.90 7.68 -5.89
CA ASP A 70 -10.06 6.83 -5.62
C ASP A 70 -9.58 5.54 -4.95
N SER A 71 -9.78 5.44 -3.63
CA SER A 71 -9.33 4.28 -2.84
C SER A 71 -10.05 3.00 -3.22
N THR A 72 -11.28 3.09 -3.71
CA THR A 72 -12.08 1.93 -4.15
C THR A 72 -11.53 1.36 -5.45
N LEU A 73 -11.27 2.23 -6.44
CA LEU A 73 -10.67 1.81 -7.70
C LEU A 73 -9.32 1.11 -7.46
N ILE A 74 -8.52 1.65 -6.54
CA ILE A 74 -7.19 1.12 -6.24
C ILE A 74 -7.26 -0.22 -5.52
N ARG A 75 -8.17 -0.40 -4.56
CA ARG A 75 -8.44 -1.71 -3.96
C ARG A 75 -8.84 -2.74 -5.01
N HIS A 76 -9.76 -2.39 -5.91
CA HIS A 76 -10.18 -3.30 -6.97
C HIS A 76 -9.03 -3.67 -7.89
N LYS A 77 -8.21 -2.70 -8.29
CA LYS A 77 -7.05 -2.96 -9.13
C LYS A 77 -6.05 -3.89 -8.44
N LEU A 78 -5.72 -3.63 -7.18
CA LEU A 78 -4.85 -4.49 -6.37
C LEU A 78 -5.42 -5.90 -6.21
N ALA A 79 -6.72 -6.03 -5.93
CA ALA A 79 -7.35 -7.33 -5.80
C ALA A 79 -7.33 -8.13 -7.11
N ILE A 80 -7.51 -7.47 -8.25
CA ILE A 80 -7.39 -8.10 -9.57
C ILE A 80 -5.95 -8.51 -9.85
N GLU A 81 -4.97 -7.63 -9.57
CA GLU A 81 -3.54 -7.94 -9.72
C GLU A 81 -3.18 -9.19 -8.90
N LEU A 82 -3.57 -9.26 -7.63
CA LEU A 82 -3.33 -10.42 -6.75
C LEU A 82 -4.07 -11.68 -7.21
N LEU A 83 -5.30 -11.54 -7.70
CA LEU A 83 -6.06 -12.67 -8.23
C LEU A 83 -5.39 -13.26 -9.47
N LEU A 84 -4.89 -12.40 -10.36
CA LEU A 84 -4.32 -12.80 -11.65
C LEU A 84 -2.83 -13.12 -11.58
N ASP A 85 -2.18 -12.94 -10.43
CA ASP A 85 -0.79 -13.32 -10.21
C ASP A 85 -0.57 -14.82 -10.52
N ASP A 86 0.56 -15.15 -11.13
CA ASP A 86 0.87 -16.54 -11.51
C ASP A 86 1.29 -17.39 -10.31
N GLU A 87 1.74 -16.77 -9.21
CA GLU A 87 2.03 -17.45 -7.94
C GLU A 87 0.76 -17.72 -7.11
N ASN A 88 -0.39 -17.18 -7.53
CA ASN A 88 -1.65 -17.45 -6.85
C ASN A 88 -2.17 -18.86 -7.16
N SER A 89 -1.87 -19.81 -6.28
CA SER A 89 -2.31 -21.21 -6.38
C SER A 89 -3.84 -21.37 -6.42
N GLU A 90 -4.59 -20.42 -5.88
CA GLU A 90 -6.06 -20.45 -5.80
C GLU A 90 -6.74 -19.80 -7.02
N LYS A 91 -5.98 -19.18 -7.93
CA LYS A 91 -6.48 -18.44 -9.10
C LYS A 91 -7.51 -19.24 -9.90
N ALA A 92 -7.22 -20.50 -10.20
CA ALA A 92 -8.10 -21.37 -10.97
C ALA A 92 -9.46 -21.61 -10.28
N ILE A 93 -9.43 -21.91 -8.97
CA ILE A 93 -10.63 -22.19 -8.17
C ILE A 93 -11.51 -20.94 -8.05
N ILE A 94 -10.89 -19.78 -7.80
CA ILE A 94 -11.62 -18.52 -7.67
C ILE A 94 -12.29 -18.15 -9.00
N LEU A 95 -11.57 -18.26 -10.12
CA LEU A 95 -12.12 -17.93 -11.45
C LEU A 95 -13.26 -18.87 -11.87
N ASP A 96 -13.16 -20.17 -11.57
CA ASP A 96 -14.25 -21.12 -11.83
C ASP A 96 -15.51 -20.77 -11.03
N ASN A 97 -15.35 -20.48 -9.73
CA ASN A 97 -16.47 -20.06 -8.87
C ASN A 97 -17.15 -18.79 -9.40
N VAL A 98 -16.39 -17.78 -9.83
CA VAL A 98 -16.93 -16.55 -10.42
C VAL A 98 -17.70 -16.87 -11.70
N HIS A 99 -17.13 -17.67 -12.60
CA HIS A 99 -17.78 -18.03 -13.86
C HIS A 99 -19.10 -18.78 -13.63
N ASN A 100 -19.12 -19.73 -12.70
CA ASN A 100 -20.31 -20.50 -12.34
C ASN A 100 -21.38 -19.63 -11.66
N HIS A 101 -21.00 -18.71 -10.79
CA HIS A 101 -21.92 -17.73 -10.21
C HIS A 101 -22.57 -16.84 -11.29
N THR A 102 -21.80 -16.45 -12.31
CA THR A 102 -22.29 -15.63 -13.42
C THR A 102 -23.30 -16.39 -14.28
N LYS A 103 -23.08 -17.69 -14.53
CA LYS A 103 -24.03 -18.57 -15.23
C LYS A 103 -25.35 -18.73 -14.46
N ILE A 104 -25.28 -18.90 -13.15
CA ILE A 104 -26.48 -19.03 -12.30
C ILE A 104 -27.32 -17.75 -12.35
N LYS A 105 -26.69 -16.57 -12.29
CA LYS A 105 -27.41 -15.28 -12.42
C LYS A 105 -28.09 -15.14 -13.77
N ARG A 106 -27.43 -15.50 -14.88
CA ARG A 106 -28.00 -15.41 -16.23
C ARG A 106 -29.20 -16.34 -16.48
N ARG A 107 -29.31 -17.46 -15.74
CA ARG A 107 -30.46 -18.38 -15.84
C ARG A 107 -31.69 -17.95 -15.03
N ARG A 108 -31.55 -16.94 -14.16
CA ARG A 108 -32.62 -16.42 -13.29
C ARG A 108 -33.27 -15.15 -13.82
N VAL A 109 -32.83 -14.66 -14.98
CA VAL A 109 -33.42 -13.54 -15.74
C VAL A 109 -34.19 -14.13 -16.90
#